data_AF-A0A350UQJ2-F1
#
_entry.id   AF-A0A350UQJ2-F1
#
_cell.length_a   1.000
_cell.length_b   1.000
_cell.length_c   1.000
_cell.angle_alpha   90.00
_cell.angle_beta   90.00
_cell.angle_gamma   90.00
#
_symmetry.space_group_name_H-M   'P 1'
#
loop_
_entity.id
_entity.type
_entity.pdbx_description
1 polymer ?
#
loop_
_entity_poly.entity_id
_entity_poly.type
_entity_poly.pdbx_seq_one_letter_code
_entity_poly.pdbx_strand_id
1 'polypeptide(L)'
;QVQFICGPEEGLPGARRFTDLAELIPYLATARAYLGNDSGPTHVAAALGLPTLALFGPTNPKVWAPRGRRVRVMDLRSSPRAVFEALYPLTRG
;
A
#
# COMPACT_ATOMS: atom_id res chain seq x y z
N GLN A 1 -6.40 4.24 -13.31
CA GLN A 1 -5.66 3.05 -13.78
C GLN A 1 -4.98 2.42 -12.58
N VAL A 2 -4.87 1.09 -12.53
CA VAL A 2 -4.09 0.38 -11.49
C VAL A 2 -2.63 0.34 -11.93
N GLN A 3 -1.72 0.64 -11.01
CA GLN A 3 -0.28 0.55 -11.21
C GLN A 3 0.30 -0.38 -10.14
N PHE A 4 1.12 -1.34 -10.55
CA PHE A 4 1.82 -2.23 -9.63
C PHE A 4 3.23 -1.72 -9.42
N ILE A 5 3.75 -1.84 -8.21
CA ILE A 5 5.13 -1.47 -7.87
C ILE A 5 5.80 -2.65 -7.16
N CYS A 6 7.13 -2.70 -7.24
CA CYS A 6 7.94 -3.67 -6.50
C CYS A 6 9.29 -3.06 -6.11
N GLY A 7 9.90 -3.66 -5.08
CA GLY A 7 11.26 -3.36 -4.64
C GLY A 7 12.32 -3.93 -5.60
N PRO A 8 13.60 -3.69 -5.30
CA PRO A 8 14.70 -4.11 -6.15
C PRO A 8 14.87 -5.63 -6.19
N GLU A 9 14.60 -6.36 -5.12
CA GLU A 9 14.82 -7.81 -5.13
C GLU A 9 13.61 -8.60 -5.70
N GLU A 10 12.58 -7.89 -6.16
CA GLU A 10 11.30 -8.47 -6.56
C GLU A 10 11.14 -8.48 -8.08
N GLY A 11 10.73 -9.63 -8.62
CA GLY A 11 10.42 -9.80 -10.04
C GLY A 11 8.92 -9.99 -10.25
N LEU A 12 8.16 -8.90 -10.31
CA LEU A 12 6.72 -8.95 -10.61
C LEU A 12 6.44 -8.42 -12.03
N PRO A 13 6.01 -9.26 -12.97
CA PRO A 13 5.72 -8.82 -14.34
C PRO A 13 4.72 -7.66 -14.40
N GLY A 14 5.09 -6.60 -15.12
CA GLY A 14 4.25 -5.40 -15.27
C GLY A 14 4.28 -4.43 -14.08
N ALA A 15 5.02 -4.73 -13.00
CA ALA A 15 5.25 -3.80 -11.92
C ALA A 15 6.40 -2.84 -12.24
N ARG A 16 6.26 -1.58 -11.81
CA ARG A 16 7.36 -0.61 -11.82
C ARG A 16 8.28 -0.91 -10.64
N ARG A 17 9.54 -1.21 -10.94
CA ARG A 17 10.58 -1.45 -9.94
C ARG A 17 11.17 -0.13 -9.44
N PHE A 18 11.33 -0.01 -8.13
CA PHE A 18 12.00 1.13 -7.49
C PHE A 18 13.20 0.66 -6.68
N THR A 19 14.35 1.31 -6.87
CA THR A 19 15.59 1.06 -6.12
C THR A 19 15.96 2.20 -5.18
N ASP A 20 15.27 3.35 -5.30
CA ASP A 20 15.51 4.56 -4.52
C ASP A 20 14.18 5.14 -4.01
N LEU A 21 14.17 5.57 -2.75
CA LEU A 21 13.05 6.28 -2.14
C LEU A 21 12.82 7.64 -2.80
N ALA A 22 13.88 8.30 -3.28
CA ALA A 22 13.77 9.58 -3.98
C ALA A 22 12.92 9.50 -5.26
N GLU A 23 12.85 8.32 -5.89
CA GLU A 23 11.98 8.07 -7.04
C GLU A 23 10.60 7.55 -6.62
N LEU A 24 10.55 6.68 -5.60
CA LEU A 24 9.29 6.09 -5.12
C LEU A 24 8.34 7.13 -4.52
N ILE A 25 8.86 8.04 -3.70
CA ILE A 25 8.09 9.05 -2.97
C ILE A 25 7.25 9.93 -3.92
N PRO A 26 7.85 10.64 -4.90
CA PRO A 26 7.07 11.47 -5.81
C PRO A 26 6.13 10.65 -6.68
N TYR A 27 6.48 9.41 -7.03
CA TYR A 27 5.57 8.53 -7.75
C TYR A 27 4.32 8.19 -6.94
N LEU A 28 4.50 7.75 -5.69
CA LEU A 28 3.39 7.46 -4.77
C LEU A 28 2.54 8.69 -4.50
N ALA A 29 3.13 9.89 -4.41
CA ALA A 29 2.38 11.12 -4.19
C ALA A 29 1.32 11.44 -5.27
N THR A 30 1.45 10.85 -6.46
CA THR A 30 0.44 10.98 -7.54
C THR A 30 -0.72 10.00 -7.40
N ALA A 31 -0.60 8.99 -6.53
CA ALA A 31 -1.60 7.96 -6.36
C ALA A 31 -2.82 8.51 -5.60
N ARG A 32 -3.99 7.98 -5.97
CA ARG A 32 -5.26 8.32 -5.31
C ARG A 32 -5.52 7.52 -4.05
N ALA A 33 -5.06 6.28 -4.04
CA ALA A 33 -5.09 5.35 -2.92
C ALA A 33 -3.97 4.32 -3.11
N TYR A 34 -3.60 3.65 -2.03
CA TYR A 34 -2.58 2.61 -2.00
C TYR A 34 -3.10 1.34 -1.34
N LEU A 35 -2.83 0.19 -1.95
CA LEU A 35 -3.05 -1.14 -1.39
C LEU A 35 -1.70 -1.86 -1.39
N GLY A 36 -1.27 -2.34 -0.22
CA GLY A 36 -0.03 -3.10 -0.11
C GLY A 36 0.00 -4.00 1.12
N ASN A 37 1.02 -4.84 1.20
CA ASN A 37 1.31 -5.68 2.37
C ASN A 37 2.04 -4.88 3.47
N ASP A 38 2.40 -5.55 4.56
CA ASP A 38 3.35 -5.01 5.55
C ASP A 38 4.75 -4.85 4.93
N SER A 39 5.03 -3.69 4.33
CA SER A 39 6.28 -3.38 3.62
C SER A 39 6.61 -1.88 3.61
N GLY A 40 7.87 -1.54 3.35
CA GLY A 40 8.36 -0.16 3.32
C GLY A 40 7.51 0.80 2.47
N PRO A 41 7.16 0.48 1.20
CA PRO A 41 6.29 1.33 0.38
C PRO A 41 4.92 1.63 1.02
N THR A 42 4.35 0.70 1.77
CA THR A 42 3.09 0.91 2.52
C THR A 42 3.25 1.99 3.59
N HIS A 43 4.38 1.99 4.31
CA HIS A 43 4.70 3.04 5.29
C HIS A 43 4.91 4.40 4.62
N VAL A 44 5.61 4.44 3.49
CA VAL A 44 5.82 5.68 2.72
C VAL A 44 4.48 6.24 2.23
N ALA A 45 3.61 5.40 1.67
CA ALA A 45 2.27 5.80 1.23
C ALA A 45 1.44 6.41 2.39
N ALA A 46 1.46 5.76 3.56
CA ALA A 46 0.78 6.26 4.74
C ALA A 46 1.36 7.60 5.25
N ALA A 47 2.68 7.75 5.22
CA ALA A 47 3.38 8.98 5.63
C ALA A 47 3.10 10.16 4.70
N LEU A 48 2.92 9.90 3.40
CA LEU A 48 2.43 10.88 2.41
C LEU A 48 0.95 11.24 2.61
N GLY A 49 0.31 10.61 3.61
CA GLY A 49 -1.08 10.84 3.94
C GLY A 49 -2.05 10.20 2.95
N LEU A 50 -1.61 9.35 2.04
CA LEU A 50 -2.49 8.69 1.07
C LEU A 50 -3.54 7.84 1.80
N PRO A 51 -4.74 7.66 1.23
CA PRO A 51 -5.63 6.60 1.63
C PRO A 51 -4.93 5.25 1.44
N THR A 52 -4.62 4.56 2.53
CA THR A 52 -3.79 3.34 2.52
C THR A 52 -4.55 2.18 3.14
N LEU A 53 -4.69 1.10 2.38
CA LEU A 53 -5.15 -0.20 2.86
C LEU A 53 -3.95 -1.13 2.98
N ALA A 54 -3.59 -1.50 4.21
CA ALA A 54 -2.47 -2.38 4.50
C ALA A 54 -2.96 -3.78 4.87
N LEU A 55 -2.49 -4.80 4.13
CA LEU A 55 -2.78 -6.20 4.38
C LEU A 55 -1.69 -6.83 5.25
N PHE A 56 -2.09 -7.33 6.42
CA PHE A 56 -1.20 -7.94 7.41
C PHE A 56 -1.42 -9.45 7.50
N GLY A 57 -0.33 -10.20 7.38
CA GLY A 57 -0.32 -11.66 7.54
C GLY A 57 0.18 -12.06 8.94
N PRO A 58 1.39 -12.65 9.05
CA PRO A 58 1.91 -13.17 10.32
C PRO A 58 2.46 -12.07 11.25
N THR A 59 2.78 -10.89 10.73
CA THR A 59 3.34 -9.78 11.52
C THR A 59 2.26 -9.08 12.34
N ASN A 60 2.63 -8.59 13.53
CA ASN A 60 1.67 -7.97 14.44
C ASN A 60 1.40 -6.49 14.04
N PRO A 61 0.20 -6.13 13.57
CA PRO A 61 -0.11 -4.75 13.21
C PRO A 61 -0.12 -3.79 14.40
N LYS A 62 -0.27 -4.28 15.64
CA LYS A 62 -0.14 -3.40 16.82
C LYS A 62 1.27 -2.81 16.97
N VAL A 63 2.27 -3.48 16.40
CA VAL A 63 3.67 -3.05 16.39
C VAL A 63 3.99 -2.30 15.10
N TRP A 64 3.62 -2.89 13.95
CA TRP A 64 4.13 -2.48 12.65
C TRP A 64 3.13 -1.73 11.77
N ALA A 65 1.88 -1.49 12.20
CA ALA A 65 0.92 -0.79 11.34
C ALA A 65 1.46 0.58 10.88
N PRO A 66 1.32 0.91 9.58
CA PRO A 66 1.68 2.21 9.05
C PRO A 66 0.98 3.34 9.83
N ARG A 67 1.74 4.40 10.12
CA ARG A 67 1.21 5.57 10.83
C ARG A 67 0.70 6.58 9.82
N GLY A 68 -0.59 6.89 9.87
CA GLY A 68 -1.21 7.89 9.00
C GLY A 68 -2.70 8.05 9.29
N ARG A 69 -3.25 9.22 9.00
CA ARG A 69 -4.66 9.56 9.30
C ARG A 69 -5.68 8.77 8.47
N ARG A 70 -5.25 8.22 7.34
CA ARG A 70 -6.10 7.52 6.36
C ARG A 70 -5.65 6.08 6.13
N VAL A 71 -5.16 5.43 7.18
CA VAL A 71 -4.72 4.03 7.16
C VAL A 71 -5.83 3.11 7.64
N ARG A 72 -6.08 2.03 6.91
CA ARG A 72 -6.87 0.88 7.35
C ARG A 72 -6.00 -0.37 7.28
N VAL A 73 -6.10 -1.22 8.30
CA VAL A 73 -5.42 -2.51 8.35
C VAL A 73 -6.45 -3.62 8.17
N MET A 74 -6.14 -4.61 7.34
CA MET A 74 -6.94 -5.81 7.15
C MET A 74 -6.06 -7.06 7.24
N ASP A 75 -6.67 -8.18 7.61
CA ASP A 75 -6.02 -9.49 7.57
C ASP A 75 -5.78 -9.90 6.11
N LEU A 76 -4.58 -10.39 5.79
CA LEU A 76 -4.19 -10.85 4.45
C LEU A 76 -5.07 -12.00 3.93
N ARG A 77 -5.75 -12.74 4.82
CA ARG A 77 -6.70 -13.81 4.48
C ARG A 77 -8.10 -13.29 4.17
N SER A 78 -8.31 -11.97 4.24
CA SER A 78 -9.58 -11.36 3.84
C SER A 78 -9.88 -11.69 2.37
N SER A 79 -11.16 -11.93 2.06
CA SER A 79 -11.54 -12.25 0.68
C SER A 79 -11.26 -11.07 -0.27
N PRO A 80 -10.99 -11.32 -1.56
CA PRO A 80 -10.80 -10.25 -2.54
C PRO A 80 -11.96 -9.25 -2.58
N ARG A 81 -13.20 -9.73 -2.36
CA ARG A 81 -14.38 -8.87 -2.24
C ARG A 81 -14.29 -7.94 -1.03
N ALA A 82 -13.94 -8.45 0.14
CA ALA A 82 -13.79 -7.62 1.34
C ALA A 82 -12.68 -6.55 1.16
N VAL A 83 -11.56 -6.91 0.52
CA VAL A 83 -10.49 -5.96 0.18
C VAL A 83 -11.00 -4.90 -0.78
N PHE A 84 -11.75 -5.29 -1.82
CA PHE A 84 -12.35 -4.34 -2.76
C PHE A 84 -13.31 -3.38 -2.05
N GLU A 85 -14.24 -3.86 -1.23
CA GLU A 85 -15.19 -3.01 -0.49
C GLU A 85 -14.49 -2.03 0.46
N ALA A 86 -13.33 -2.41 1.03
CA ALA A 86 -12.54 -1.52 1.88
C ALA A 86 -11.73 -0.48 1.08
N LEU A 87 -11.22 -0.85 -0.10
CA LEU A 87 -10.42 0.01 -0.97
C LEU A 87 -11.28 0.96 -1.79
N TYR A 88 -12.44 0.50 -2.27
CA TYR A 88 -13.25 1.20 -3.24
C TYR A 88 -13.65 2.63 -2.81
N PRO A 89 -14.14 2.85 -1.57
CA PRO A 89 -14.45 4.20 -1.09
C PRO A 89 -13.22 5.11 -1.04
N LEU A 90 -12.02 4.56 -0.81
CA LEU A 90 -10.77 5.33 -0.78
C LEU A 90 -10.38 5.87 -2.15
N THR A 91 -10.87 5.23 -3.22
CA THR A 91 -10.67 5.67 -4.60
C THR A 91 -11.76 6.63 -5.08
N ARG A 92 -12.62 7.14 -4.19
CA ARG A 92 -13.63 8.14 -4.52
C ARG A 92 -13.46 9.39 -3.63
N GLY A 93 -12.67 10.34 -4.12
CA GLY A 93 -12.50 11.71 -3.61
C GLY A 93 -12.06 12.69 -4.68
#